data_AF-A0A5J4P696-F1
#
_entry.id   AF-A0A5J4P696-F1
#
_cell.length_a   1.000
_cell.length_b   1.000
_cell.length_c   1.000
_cell.angle_alpha   90.00
_cell.angle_beta   90.00
_cell.angle_gamma   90.00
#
_symmetry.space_group_name_H-M   'P 1'
#
loop_
_entity.id
_entity.type
_entity.pdbx_description
1 polymer ?
#
loop_
_entity_poly.entity_id
_entity_poly.type
_entity_poly.pdbx_seq_one_letter_code
_entity_poly.pdbx_strand_id
1 'polypeptide(L)' 'MKGIKVISFDFGGTLDLPGTHWFEFLWEFIRIHFSQEIPVTKEVFWLNSLLYSRLSN' A
#
# COMPACT_ATOMS: atom_id res chain seq x y z
N MET A 1 -14.83 6.56 24.33
CA MET A 1 -13.35 6.70 24.42
C MET A 1 -12.76 6.43 25.81
N LYS A 2 -13.50 6.62 26.93
CA LYS A 2 -12.98 6.27 28.26
C LYS A 2 -12.77 4.74 28.38
N GLY A 3 -11.56 4.30 28.71
CA GLY A 3 -11.22 2.88 28.93
C GLY A 3 -10.52 2.16 27.76
N ILE A 4 -10.34 2.80 26.60
CA ILE A 4 -9.50 2.25 25.53
C ILE A 4 -8.03 2.41 25.91
N LYS A 5 -7.27 1.30 25.88
CA LYS A 5 -5.85 1.27 26.27
C LYS A 5 -4.89 1.25 25.08
N VAL A 6 -5.35 0.76 23.93
CA VAL A 6 -4.56 0.65 22.69
C VAL A 6 -5.47 0.93 21.51
N ILE A 7 -4.95 1.68 20.54
CA ILE A 7 -5.50 1.83 19.21
C ILE A 7 -4.39 1.42 18.24
N SER A 8 -4.66 0.45 17.38
CA SER A 8 -3.76 0.02 16.32
C SER A 8 -4.32 0.46 14.97
N PHE A 9 -3.45 0.98 14.12
CA PHE A 9 -3.79 1.36 12.76
C PHE A 9 -3.05 0.45 11.79
N ASP A 10 -3.71 0.10 10.70
CA ASP A 10 -3.07 -0.59 9.59
C ASP A 10 -2.18 0.39 8.80
N PHE A 11 -0.92 0.00 8.62
CA PHE A 11 0.05 0.75 7.84
C PHE A 11 -0.03 0.28 6.39
N GLY A 12 -0.67 1.08 5.55
CA GLY A 12 -1.03 0.72 4.17
C GLY A 12 -2.54 0.69 3.89
N GLY A 13 -3.39 0.60 4.92
CA GLY A 13 -4.85 0.69 4.76
C GLY A 13 -5.47 1.95 5.36
N THR A 14 -4.83 2.52 6.37
CA THR A 14 -5.43 3.57 7.22
C THR A 14 -4.54 4.79 7.42
N LEU A 15 -3.23 4.64 7.42
CA LEU A 15 -2.27 5.74 7.57
C LEU A 15 -1.38 5.84 6.34
N ASP A 16 -1.43 7.01 5.71
CA ASP A 16 -0.45 7.44 4.73
C ASP A 16 0.82 7.95 5.44
N LEU A 17 1.95 7.91 4.73
CA LEU A 17 3.14 8.65 5.14
C LEU A 17 2.81 10.16 5.12
N PRO A 18 3.55 11.03 5.87
CA PRO A 18 3.28 12.46 5.89
C PRO A 18 3.15 13.07 4.49
N GLY A 19 1.91 13.29 4.04
CA GLY A 19 1.57 13.80 2.71
C GLY A 19 1.82 12.85 1.53
N THR A 20 2.19 11.58 1.76
CA THR A 20 2.47 10.60 0.69
C THR A 20 1.60 9.37 0.86
N HIS A 21 0.75 9.10 -0.14
CA HIS A 21 -0.07 7.90 -0.13
C HIS A 21 0.82 6.65 -0.11
N TRP A 22 0.54 5.69 0.77
CA TRP A 22 1.45 4.55 1.00
C TRP A 22 1.83 3.78 -0.29
N PHE A 23 0.89 3.69 -1.23
CA PHE A 23 1.11 3.01 -2.50
C PHE A 23 2.08 3.76 -3.41
N GLU A 24 2.12 5.09 -3.32
CA GLU A 24 3.10 5.91 -4.04
C GLU A 24 4.51 5.57 -3.58
N PHE A 25 4.69 5.49 -2.26
CA PHE A 25 5.96 5.07 -1.68
C PHE A 25 6.34 3.65 -2.12
N LEU A 26 5.41 2.69 -2.03
CA LEU A 26 5.68 1.32 -2.44
C LEU A 26 6.06 1.23 -3.92
N TRP A 27 5.34 1.93 -4.79
CA TRP A 27 5.61 1.95 -6.22
C TRP A 27 7.01 2.47 -6.54
N GLU A 28 7.41 3.59 -5.94
CA GLU A 28 8.76 4.14 -6.11
C GLU A 28 9.84 3.24 -5.52
N PHE A 29 9.58 2.65 -4.35
CA PHE A 29 10.50 1.70 -3.73
C PHE A 29 10.77 0.49 -4.64
N ILE A 30 9.71 -0.13 -5.20
CA ILE A 30 9.86 -1.26 -6.12
C ILE A 30 10.62 -0.81 -7.37
N ARG A 31 10.27 0.33 -7.98
CA ARG A 31 10.97 0.87 -9.15
C ARG A 31 12.48 1.09 -8.92
N ILE A 32 12.86 1.58 -7.74
CA ILE A 32 14.26 1.87 -7.42
C ILE A 32 15.04 0.59 -7.12
N HIS A 33 14.43 -0.37 -6.43
CA HIS A 33 15.14 -1.53 -5.89
C HIS A 33 15.01 -2.81 -6.73
N PHE A 34 14.03 -2.90 -7.63
CA PHE A 34 13.94 -4.02 -8.58
C PHE A 34 14.73 -3.69 -9.84
N SER A 35 15.69 -4.55 -10.16
CA SER A 35 16.55 -4.41 -11.34
C SER A 35 15.87 -4.78 -12.65
N GLN A 36 14.66 -5.33 -12.59
CA GLN A 36 13.85 -5.72 -13.75
C GLN A 36 12.76 -4.69 -13.99
N GLU A 37 12.46 -4.41 -15.26
CA GLU A 37 11.30 -3.61 -15.61
C GLU A 37 10.02 -4.31 -15.15
N ILE A 38 9.16 -3.57 -14.47
CA ILE A 38 7.83 -4.03 -14.06
C ILE A 38 6.95 -3.97 -15.31
N PRO A 39 6.45 -5.10 -15.86
CA PRO A 39 5.76 -5.13 -17.15
C PRO A 39 4.29 -4.69 -17.06
N VAL A 40 3.96 -3.85 -16.09
CA VAL A 40 2.62 -3.29 -15.87
C VAL A 40 2.73 -1.82 -15.49
N THR A 41 1.69 -1.05 -15.80
CA THR A 41 1.63 0.33 -15.29
C THR A 41 1.35 0.32 -13.80
N LYS A 42 1.65 1.44 -13.16
CA LYS A 42 1.34 1.69 -11.74
C LYS A 42 -0.13 1.45 -11.43
N GLU A 43 -1.03 1.91 -12.30
CA GLU A 43 -2.48 1.80 -12.12
C GLU A 43 -2.94 0.35 -12.20
N VAL A 44 -2.36 -0.43 -13.12
CA VAL A 44 -2.64 -1.87 -13.24
C VAL A 44 -2.11 -2.62 -12.03
N PHE A 45 -0.91 -2.28 -11.56
CA PHE A 45 -0.34 -2.85 -10.33
C PHE A 45 -1.22 -2.55 -9.12
N TRP A 46 -1.71 -1.32 -8.99
CA TRP A 46 -2.65 -0.91 -7.95
C TRP A 46 -3.94 -1.72 -7.99
N LEU A 47 -4.60 -1.76 -9.15
CA LEU A 47 -5.87 -2.45 -9.33
C LEU A 47 -5.76 -3.95 -8.98
N ASN A 48 -4.67 -4.59 -9.41
CA ASN A 48 -4.42 -5.99 -9.10
C ASN A 48 -4.21 -6.21 -7.60
N SER A 49 -3.47 -5.33 -6.91
CA SER A 49 -3.27 -5.44 -5.46
C SER A 49 -4.59 -5.37 -4.68
N LEU A 50 -5.50 -4.48 -5.10
CA LEU A 50 -6.85 -4.39 -4.54
C LEU A 50 -7.70 -5.62 -4.84
N LEU A 51 -7.60 -6.17 -6.06
CA LEU A 51 -8.33 -7.37 -6.46
C LEU A 51 -7.88 -8.58 -5.63
N TYR A 52 -6.57 -8.77 -5.46
CA TYR A 52 -6.02 -9.83 -4.61
C TYR A 52 -6.53 -9.72 -3.17
N SER A 53 -6.47 -8.52 -2.57
CA SER A 53 -6.96 -8.29 -1.20
C SER A 53 -8.45 -8.62 -1.01
N ARG A 54 -9.28 -8.40 -2.05
CA ARG A 54 -10.71 -8.75 -2.03
C ARG A 54 -10.99 -10.24 -2.18
N LEU A 55 -10.13 -10.97 -2.88
CA LEU A 55 -10.29 -12.41 -3.10
C LEU A 55 -9.70 -13.25 -1.95
N SER A 56 -8.86 -12.65 -1.10
CA SER A 56 -8.21 -13.30 0.04
C SER A 56 -8.96 -13.16 1.37
N ASN A 57 -10.11 -12.49 1.39
CA ASN A 57 -11.01 -12.32 2.55
C ASN A 57 -12.33 -13.02 2.28
#